data_AF-A0A937UE99-F1
#
_entry.id   AF-A0A937UE99-F1
#
_cell.length_a   1.000
_cell.length_b   1.000
_cell.length_c   1.000
_cell.angle_alpha   90.00
_cell.angle_beta   90.00
_cell.angle_gamma   90.00
#
_symmetry.space_group_name_H-M   'P 1'
#
loop_
_entity.id
_entity.type
_entity.pdbx_description
1 polymer ?
#
loop_
_entity_poly.entity_id
_entity_poly.type
_entity_poly.pdbx_seq_one_letter_code
_entity_poly.pdbx_strand_id
1 'polypeptide(L)'
;MIGKDEITLNLAPSRHYRIRDILQEIAEHQNKDISPFFTKEQGIHLRTVRVVLNGRIIYSLDSLEATVQDGDRIAIFPLLAGG
;
A
#
# COMPACT_ATOMS: atom_id res chain seq x y z
N MET A 1 12.01 6.06 17.81
CA MET A 1 12.38 6.71 16.55
C MET A 1 11.40 6.20 15.50
N ILE A 2 10.48 7.02 15.00
CA ILE A 2 9.60 6.60 13.90
C ILE A 2 10.49 6.61 12.65
N GLY A 3 10.90 5.43 12.18
CA GLY A 3 11.72 5.30 10.98
C GLY A 3 10.90 5.70 9.76
N LYS A 4 11.43 6.60 8.92
CA LYS A 4 10.94 6.85 7.57
C LYS A 4 11.77 5.99 6.63
N ASP A 5 11.11 5.16 5.84
CA ASP A 5 11.72 4.45 4.71
C ASP A 5 11.07 4.96 3.42
N GLU A 6 11.89 5.20 2.40
CA GLU A 6 11.45 5.74 1.11
C GLU A 6 12.01 4.87 0.01
N ILE A 7 11.12 4.34 -0.82
CA ILE A 7 11.45 3.42 -1.91
C ILE A 7 10.90 3.99 -3.22
N THR A 8 11.71 3.91 -4.27
CA THR A 8 11.30 4.23 -5.64
C THR A 8 11.15 2.91 -6.40
N LEU A 9 9.94 2.61 -6.86
CA LEU A 9 9.66 1.43 -7.66
C LEU A 9 9.75 1.79 -9.15
N ASN A 10 10.55 1.04 -9.91
CA ASN A 10 10.57 1.14 -11.36
C ASN A 10 9.60 0.12 -11.94
N LEU A 11 8.39 0.57 -12.25
CA LEU A 11 7.30 -0.26 -12.74
C LEU A 11 7.32 -0.36 -14.28
N ALA A 12 6.83 -1.48 -14.82
CA ALA A 12 6.80 -1.68 -16.27
C ALA A 12 5.77 -0.74 -16.91
N PRO A 13 6.16 0.13 -17.87
CA PRO A 13 5.28 1.17 -18.40
C PRO A 13 4.07 0.65 -19.19
N SER A 14 4.10 -0.62 -19.61
CA SER A 14 3.04 -1.27 -20.38
C SER A 14 1.92 -1.87 -19.52
N ARG A 15 2.03 -1.84 -18.18
CA ARG A 15 1.07 -2.44 -17.26
C ARG A 15 0.32 -1.36 -16.50
N HIS A 16 -1.01 -1.54 -16.38
CA HIS A 16 -1.80 -0.76 -15.43
C HIS A 16 -1.60 -1.33 -14.03
N TYR A 17 -1.16 -0.48 -13.11
CA TYR A 17 -0.99 -0.84 -11.71
C TYR A 17 -2.13 -0.27 -10.89
N ARG A 18 -2.63 -1.09 -9.98
CA ARG A 18 -3.54 -0.64 -8.92
C ARG A 18 -2.76 -0.53 -7.63
N ILE A 19 -3.34 0.13 -6.64
CA ILE A 19 -2.70 0.31 -5.34
C ILE A 19 -2.33 -1.05 -4.72
N ARG A 20 -3.18 -2.07 -4.85
CA ARG A 20 -2.85 -3.43 -4.41
C ARG A 20 -1.61 -4.02 -5.07
N ASP A 21 -1.39 -3.72 -6.35
CA ASP A 21 -0.24 -4.22 -7.09
C ASP A 21 1.02 -3.52 -6.58
N ILE A 22 0.95 -2.21 -6.32
CA ILE A 22 2.05 -1.45 -5.69
C ILE A 22 2.42 -2.00 -4.32
N LEU A 23 1.42 -2.25 -3.47
CA LEU A 23 1.66 -2.76 -2.12
C LEU A 23 2.34 -4.14 -2.15
N GLN A 24 1.99 -4.98 -3.14
CA GLN A 24 2.65 -6.25 -3.37
C GLN A 24 4.13 -6.08 -3.78
N GLU A 25 4.41 -5.20 -4.76
CA GLU A 25 5.78 -4.91 -5.22
C GLU A 25 6.67 -4.39 -4.07
N ILE A 26 6.14 -3.55 -3.19
CA ILE A 26 6.86 -3.05 -1.99
C ILE A 26 7.26 -4.20 -1.07
N ALA A 27 6.35 -5.14 -0.83
CA ALA A 27 6.60 -6.24 0.09
C ALA A 27 7.63 -7.23 -0.45
N GLU A 28 7.52 -7.56 -1.74
CA GLU A 28 8.49 -8.37 -2.45
C GLU A 28 9.87 -7.70 -2.39
N HIS A 29 9.95 -6.38 -2.63
CA HIS A 29 11.20 -5.63 -2.54
C HIS A 29 11.81 -5.63 -1.12
N GLN A 30 10.98 -5.61 -0.07
CA GLN A 30 11.46 -5.62 1.32
C GLN A 30 11.67 -7.03 1.89
N ASN A 31 11.43 -8.10 1.13
CA ASN A 31 11.39 -9.48 1.62
C ASN A 31 10.50 -9.63 2.88
N LYS A 32 9.39 -8.90 2.93
CA LYS A 32 8.45 -8.94 4.06
C LYS A 32 7.18 -9.64 3.63
N ASP A 33 6.74 -10.60 4.42
CA ASP A 33 5.41 -11.16 4.23
C ASP A 33 4.37 -10.15 4.69
N ILE A 34 3.72 -9.51 3.71
CA ILE A 34 2.61 -8.61 3.96
C ILE A 34 1.26 -9.32 3.91
N SER A 35 1.20 -10.61 3.57
CA SER A 35 -0.06 -11.35 3.47
C SER A 35 -0.96 -11.23 4.72
N PRO A 36 -0.44 -11.06 5.96
CA PRO A 36 -1.28 -10.77 7.13
C PRO A 36 -2.03 -9.43 7.05
N PHE A 37 -1.56 -8.49 6.23
CA PHE A 37 -2.19 -7.21 5.92
C PHE A 37 -3.19 -7.29 4.75
N PHE A 38 -3.18 -8.38 3.97
CA PHE A 38 -3.91 -8.54 2.71
C PHE A 38 -4.78 -9.82 2.62
N THR A 39 -5.37 -10.29 3.73
CA THR A 39 -6.17 -11.52 3.72
C THR A 39 -7.45 -11.40 2.89
N LYS A 40 -7.69 -12.43 2.06
CA LYS A 40 -8.68 -12.48 0.96
C LYS A 40 -10.13 -12.69 1.39
N GLU A 41 -10.37 -13.20 2.61
CA GLU A 41 -11.69 -13.76 2.96
C GLU A 41 -12.73 -12.72 3.41
N GLN A 42 -12.34 -11.49 3.75
CA GLN A 42 -13.28 -10.40 4.07
C GLN A 42 -12.85 -9.05 3.51
N GLY A 43 -11.98 -9.09 2.50
CA GLY A 43 -11.28 -7.92 2.02
C GLY A 43 -10.18 -7.45 2.96
N ILE A 44 -9.16 -6.86 2.35
CA ILE A 44 -8.01 -6.17 2.94
C ILE A 44 -8.39 -5.53 4.28
N HIS A 45 -7.95 -6.18 5.35
CA HIS A 45 -8.00 -5.59 6.67
C HIS A 45 -6.92 -4.51 6.75
N LEU A 46 -7.27 -3.28 6.38
CA LEU A 46 -6.58 -2.05 6.78
C LEU A 46 -6.60 -1.85 8.32
N ARG A 47 -6.60 -2.92 9.12
CA ARG A 47 -6.69 -2.87 10.60
C ARG A 47 -5.36 -2.48 11.23
N THR A 48 -4.26 -2.60 10.50
CA THR A 48 -2.90 -2.37 11.02
C THR A 48 -2.12 -1.32 10.22
N VAL A 49 -2.63 -0.89 9.06
CA VAL A 49 -2.01 0.16 8.24
C VAL A 49 -3.05 1.10 7.64
N ARG A 50 -2.71 2.39 7.57
CA ARG A 50 -3.42 3.44 6.83
C ARG A 50 -2.68 3.71 5.52
N VAL A 51 -3.39 3.66 4.41
CA VAL A 51 -2.83 3.99 3.08
C VAL A 51 -3.36 5.35 2.65
N VAL A 52 -2.48 6.21 2.14
CA VAL A 52 -2.78 7.55 1.65
C VAL A 52 -2.27 7.69 0.23
N LEU A 53 -3.16 8.01 -0.71
CA LEU A 53 -2.81 8.31 -2.10
C LEU A 53 -2.99 9.81 -2.35
N ASN A 54 -1.93 10.51 -2.74
CA ASN A 54 -1.95 11.95 -3.05
C ASN A 54 -2.62 12.79 -1.95
N GLY A 55 -2.36 12.45 -0.68
CA GLY A 55 -2.92 13.14 0.49
C GLY A 55 -4.36 12.73 0.87
N ARG A 56 -4.99 11.79 0.13
CA ARG A 56 -6.32 11.27 0.44
C ARG A 56 -6.22 9.89 1.08
N ILE A 57 -6.85 9.73 2.24
CA ILE A 57 -6.90 8.44 2.94
C ILE A 57 -7.82 7.49 2.16
N ILE A 58 -7.34 6.26 2.00
CA ILE A 58 -8.08 5.17 1.37
C ILE A 58 -8.75 4.34 2.47
N TYR A 59 -10.08 4.31 2.46
CA TYR A 59 -10.90 3.70 3.51
C TYR A 59 -11.54 2.36 3.10
N SER A 60 -11.55 2.01 1.82
CA SER A 60 -12.28 0.85 1.30
C SER A 60 -11.42 -0.03 0.40
N LEU A 61 -11.91 -1.26 0.20
CA LEU A 61 -11.34 -2.24 -0.73
C LEU A 61 -11.40 -1.78 -2.17
N ASP A 62 -12.50 -1.15 -2.55
CA ASP A 62 -12.68 -0.60 -3.89
C ASP A 62 -11.63 0.46 -4.21
N SER A 63 -11.15 1.16 -3.18
CA SER A 63 -10.07 2.14 -3.33
C SER A 63 -8.71 1.48 -3.58
N LEU A 64 -8.52 0.20 -3.22
CA LEU A 64 -7.28 -0.54 -3.48
C LEU A 64 -7.21 -1.09 -4.92
N GLU A 65 -8.36 -1.13 -5.58
CA GLU A 65 -8.49 -1.38 -7.02
C GLU A 65 -8.32 -0.10 -7.86
N ALA A 66 -8.15 1.07 -7.22
CA ALA A 66 -7.89 2.31 -7.95
C ALA A 66 -6.55 2.24 -8.71
N THR A 67 -6.58 2.69 -9.96
CA THR A 67 -5.40 2.76 -10.82
C THR A 67 -4.43 3.85 -10.33
N VAL A 68 -3.16 3.49 -10.26
CA VAL A 68 -2.04 4.38 -9.92
C VAL A 68 -1.44 4.92 -11.21
N GLN A 69 -1.10 6.20 -11.21
CA GLN A 69 -0.48 6.90 -12.33
C GLN A 69 0.97 7.28 -11.99
N ASP A 70 1.75 7.55 -13.03
CA ASP A 70 3.09 8.09 -12.84
C ASP A 70 3.04 9.42 -12.07
N GLY A 71 3.95 9.59 -11.12
CA GLY A 71 4.00 10.73 -10.21
C GLY A 71 3.05 10.66 -9.00
N ASP A 72 2.21 9.63 -8.88
CA ASP A 72 1.39 9.43 -7.69
C ASP A 72 2.24 9.15 -6.45
N ARG A 73 1.83 9.72 -5.31
CA ARG A 73 2.48 9.51 -4.01
C ARG A 73 1.62 8.63 -3.14
N ILE A 74 2.16 7.47 -2.77
CA ILE A 74 1.54 6.53 -1.85
C ILE A 74 2.31 6.54 -0.53
N ALA A 75 1.62 6.81 0.56
CA ALA A 75 2.17 6.73 1.92
C ALA A 75 1.44 5.64 2.71
N ILE A 76 2.22 4.84 3.44
CA ILE A 76 1.73 3.72 4.24
C ILE A 76 2.13 3.99 5.68
N PHE A 77 1.16 4.08 6.57
CA PHE A 77 1.38 4.35 7.98
C PHE A 77 0.94 3.15 8.79
N PRO A 78 1.73 2.63 9.74
CA PRO A 78 1.20 1.69 10.71
C PRO A 78 0.10 2.38 11.52
N LEU A 79 -1.03 1.69 11.69
CA LEU A 79 -2.01 2.03 12.71
C LEU A 79 -1.40 1.67 14.05
N LEU A 80 -0.74 2.64 14.67
CA LEU A 80 -0.25 2.50 16.04
C LEU A 80 -1.46 2.21 16.94
N ALA A 81 -1.52 1.00 17.49
CA ALA A 81 -2.23 0.79 18.74
C ALA A 81 -1.43 1.55 19.79
N GLY A 82 -1.86 2.76 20.13
CA GLY A 82 -1.21 3.53 21.17
C GLY A 82 -1.49 2.89 22.52
N GLY A 83 -0.43 2.58 23.28
CA GLY A 83 -0.46 2.35 24.73
C GLY A 83 -1.18 1.11 25.20
#